data_AF-A0A139WJ75-F1
#
_entry.id   AF-A0A139WJ75-F1
#
_cell.length_a   1.000
_cell.length_b   1.000
_cell.length_c   1.000
_cell.angle_alpha   90.00
_cell.angle_beta   90.00
_cell.angle_gamma   90.00
#
_symmetry.space_group_name_H-M   'P 1'
#
loop_
_entity.id
_entity.type
_entity.pdbx_description
1 polymer ?
#
loop_
_entity_poly.entity_id
_entity_poly.type
_entity_poly.pdbx_seq_one_letter_code
_entity_poly.pdbx_strand_id
1 'polypeptide(L)'
;MFSINRNSYLHTRSSSVNPRIINRCVDLARSQPTLHDSSYFEPPFYRLTSEQPDIPCEFVDPTRRQVAFGKWALPKLRRELHDEDELVVIQALRSISDLVHDPEKAFEAIRLRIPDRLCDKLLDPLPPVRENAALILAILAELADGKDAILRNDSILENLYLCLGDGQMSVRLKIASCFKNIATLWTTADVLVDYGLIQTLLEIIDKEEDLDIVLIHLETLQYLMYECGKCVALKNQGFRIFSKYLDHESPAIVCKALDCLSILTSTKKGKKLALEKKLLKTLNRLLHYGDVDICTSAASVVMFCTVKTRAKHAAAEIKPLPKRLVKLATNPLNSTLQMFCLKALTNMCEHPDVRKEVREKYYDDLANLQVGSNEVYRKILLQIVGWVPHKWTM
;
A
#
# COMPACT_ATOMS: atom_id res chain seq x y z
N MET A 1 -23.71 -17.62 -10.78
CA MET A 1 -24.64 -16.47 -10.66
C MET A 1 -23.84 -15.23 -11.06
N PHE A 2 -23.97 -14.76 -12.30
CA PHE A 2 -23.17 -13.63 -12.79
C PHE A 2 -23.82 -12.30 -12.39
N SER A 3 -23.03 -11.41 -11.79
CA SER A 3 -23.49 -10.11 -11.29
C SER A 3 -23.90 -9.21 -12.46
N ILE A 4 -25.18 -8.81 -12.48
CA ILE A 4 -25.79 -7.99 -13.53
C ILE A 4 -25.19 -6.58 -13.67
N ASN A 5 -24.26 -6.20 -12.77
CA ASN A 5 -23.74 -4.85 -12.65
C ASN A 5 -22.28 -4.68 -13.06
N ARG A 6 -21.58 -5.72 -13.57
CA ARG A 6 -20.12 -5.65 -13.69
C ARG A 6 -19.45 -6.06 -14.99
N ASN A 7 -20.19 -6.30 -16.08
CA ASN A 7 -19.59 -6.28 -17.42
C ASN A 7 -20.57 -5.67 -18.41
N SER A 8 -20.16 -4.57 -19.04
CA SER A 8 -20.78 -4.03 -20.24
C SER A 8 -20.82 -5.10 -21.33
N TYR A 9 -21.95 -5.20 -22.03
CA TYR A 9 -22.17 -5.61 -23.43
C TYR A 9 -23.52 -6.34 -23.53
N LEU A 10 -24.54 -5.50 -23.76
CA LEU A 10 -25.90 -5.74 -24.28
C LEU A 10 -26.32 -7.19 -24.57
N HIS A 11 -26.49 -8.05 -23.57
CA HIS A 11 -27.29 -9.27 -23.71
C HIS A 11 -28.33 -9.37 -22.60
N THR A 12 -29.41 -8.65 -22.80
CA THR A 12 -30.71 -9.10 -22.31
C THR A 12 -31.72 -8.64 -23.34
N ARG A 13 -32.19 -9.57 -24.20
CA ARG A 13 -33.45 -9.35 -24.90
C ARG A 13 -34.49 -9.21 -23.78
N SER A 14 -34.92 -8.00 -23.47
CA SER A 14 -36.12 -7.84 -22.65
C SER A 14 -37.25 -8.45 -23.46
N SER A 15 -37.79 -9.58 -23.01
CA SER A 15 -38.96 -10.24 -23.62
C SER A 15 -40.17 -9.30 -23.73
N SER A 16 -40.15 -8.18 -22.99
CA SER A 16 -41.17 -7.15 -22.96
C SER A 16 -41.10 -6.13 -24.11
N VAL A 17 -39.99 -6.01 -24.84
CA VAL A 17 -39.82 -4.95 -25.84
C VAL A 17 -39.67 -5.56 -27.23
N ASN A 18 -40.67 -5.31 -28.07
CA ASN A 18 -40.69 -5.77 -29.45
C ASN A 18 -39.58 -5.06 -30.26
N PRO A 19 -38.61 -5.79 -30.85
CA PRO A 19 -37.51 -5.22 -31.63
C PRO A 19 -37.94 -4.28 -32.76
N ARG A 20 -39.14 -4.47 -33.33
CA ARG A 20 -39.73 -3.54 -34.30
C ARG A 20 -39.93 -2.14 -33.75
N ILE A 21 -40.21 -2.01 -32.45
CA ILE A 21 -40.35 -0.71 -31.78
C ILE A 21 -39.01 0.01 -31.78
N ILE A 22 -37.93 -0.69 -31.44
CA ILE A 22 -36.58 -0.11 -31.41
C ILE A 22 -36.17 0.34 -32.81
N ASN A 23 -36.33 -0.54 -33.81
CA ASN A 23 -36.02 -0.21 -35.20
C ASN A 23 -36.81 1.03 -35.66
N ARG A 24 -38.11 1.07 -35.35
CA ARG A 24 -38.99 2.20 -35.67
C ARG A 24 -38.61 3.50 -34.93
N CYS A 25 -38.23 3.43 -33.67
CA CYS A 25 -37.77 4.59 -32.90
C CYS A 25 -36.48 5.18 -33.49
N VAL A 26 -35.55 4.32 -33.88
CA VAL A 26 -34.29 4.76 -34.52
C VAL A 26 -34.57 5.37 -35.89
N ASP A 27 -35.46 4.78 -36.68
CA ASP A 27 -35.86 5.34 -37.98
C ASP A 27 -36.51 6.72 -37.83
N LEU A 28 -37.38 6.89 -36.83
CA LEU A 28 -38.03 8.18 -36.53
C LEU A 28 -37.05 9.24 -36.02
N ALA A 29 -36.00 8.83 -35.32
CA ALA A 29 -34.96 9.75 -34.84
C ALA A 29 -34.03 10.23 -35.97
N ARG A 30 -34.04 9.57 -37.13
CA ARG A 30 -33.19 9.94 -38.27
C ARG A 30 -33.93 10.87 -39.23
N SER A 31 -33.24 11.89 -39.71
CA SER A 31 -33.78 12.91 -40.61
C SER A 31 -33.87 12.47 -42.08
N GLN A 32 -33.39 11.27 -42.44
CA GLN A 32 -33.51 10.72 -43.81
C GLN A 32 -33.88 9.23 -43.77
N PRO A 33 -34.88 8.79 -44.56
CA PRO A 33 -35.27 7.38 -44.66
C PRO A 33 -34.34 6.60 -45.60
N THR A 34 -34.01 5.36 -45.24
CA THR A 34 -33.23 4.45 -46.09
C THR A 34 -34.10 3.91 -47.23
N LEU A 35 -33.68 4.20 -48.46
CA LEU A 35 -34.20 3.54 -49.67
C LEU A 35 -33.89 2.04 -49.60
N HIS A 36 -34.98 1.28 -49.54
CA HIS A 36 -35.13 -0.17 -49.53
C HIS A 36 -33.98 -1.00 -50.11
N ASP A 37 -33.63 -2.10 -49.42
CA ASP A 37 -34.03 -3.39 -49.99
C ASP A 37 -34.31 -4.46 -48.92
N SER A 38 -35.39 -5.17 -49.18
CA SER A 38 -36.04 -6.30 -48.52
C SER A 38 -35.26 -7.15 -47.50
N SER A 39 -35.59 -6.99 -46.21
CA SER A 39 -35.73 -8.11 -45.26
C SER A 39 -36.42 -7.63 -43.98
N TYR A 40 -37.75 -7.64 -44.06
CA TYR A 40 -38.69 -7.43 -42.96
C TYR A 40 -38.65 -8.55 -41.92
N PHE A 41 -37.52 -8.89 -41.29
CA PHE A 41 -37.55 -9.80 -40.14
C PHE A 41 -36.49 -9.49 -39.09
N GLU A 42 -36.86 -9.83 -37.86
CA GLU A 42 -36.18 -9.44 -36.64
C GLU A 42 -34.92 -10.29 -36.43
N PRO A 43 -33.71 -9.70 -36.53
CA PRO A 43 -33.38 -8.29 -36.80
C PRO A 43 -32.68 -8.07 -38.19
N PRO A 44 -32.52 -6.83 -38.69
CA PRO A 44 -31.29 -6.42 -39.39
C PRO A 44 -30.49 -5.52 -38.44
N PHE A 45 -29.91 -5.97 -37.31
CA PHE A 45 -29.08 -7.14 -36.92
C PHE A 45 -27.58 -6.94 -36.99
N TYR A 46 -27.01 -6.23 -37.98
CA TYR A 46 -25.56 -6.32 -38.27
C TYR A 46 -24.59 -5.82 -37.18
N ARG A 47 -25.06 -5.52 -35.96
CA ARG A 47 -24.24 -5.29 -34.76
C ARG A 47 -24.86 -5.88 -33.47
N LEU A 48 -25.45 -7.06 -33.54
CA LEU A 48 -25.94 -7.76 -32.34
C LEU A 48 -25.56 -9.25 -32.30
N THR A 49 -24.79 -9.76 -33.26
CA THR A 49 -24.06 -11.02 -33.04
C THR A 49 -22.79 -10.69 -32.30
N SER A 50 -22.78 -11.03 -31.02
CA SER A 50 -21.59 -11.64 -30.46
C SER A 50 -21.11 -12.72 -31.45
N GLU A 51 -19.93 -12.55 -32.04
CA GLU A 51 -19.22 -13.65 -32.71
C GLU A 51 -18.77 -14.73 -31.71
N GLN A 52 -18.97 -14.49 -30.41
CA GLN A 52 -18.78 -15.52 -29.41
C GLN A 52 -19.97 -16.47 -29.47
N PRO A 53 -19.71 -17.80 -29.59
CA PRO A 53 -20.77 -18.79 -29.59
C PRO A 53 -21.62 -18.65 -28.31
N ASP A 54 -22.93 -18.82 -28.45
CA ASP A 54 -23.82 -18.97 -27.30
C ASP A 54 -23.28 -20.12 -26.45
N ILE A 55 -22.78 -19.81 -25.26
CA ILE A 55 -22.36 -20.82 -24.30
C ILE A 55 -23.66 -21.48 -23.81
N PRO A 56 -23.95 -22.75 -24.16
CA PRO A 56 -25.27 -23.36 -23.94
C PRO A 56 -25.55 -23.67 -22.47
N CYS A 57 -24.65 -23.27 -21.57
CA CYS A 57 -24.75 -23.48 -20.14
C CYS A 57 -24.88 -22.14 -19.44
N GLU A 58 -26.12 -21.68 -19.30
CA GLU A 58 -26.44 -20.70 -18.27
C GLU A 58 -25.92 -21.26 -16.93
N PHE A 59 -25.11 -20.48 -16.20
CA PHE A 59 -24.54 -20.83 -14.88
C PHE A 59 -23.25 -21.68 -14.81
N VAL A 60 -22.56 -21.99 -15.92
CA VAL A 60 -21.23 -22.63 -15.86
C VAL A 60 -20.14 -21.59 -16.12
N ASP A 61 -19.27 -21.36 -15.13
CA ASP A 61 -18.06 -20.55 -15.31
C ASP A 61 -16.91 -21.45 -15.78
N PRO A 62 -16.46 -21.35 -17.05
CA PRO A 62 -15.39 -22.20 -17.59
C PRO A 62 -14.03 -21.89 -16.97
N THR A 63 -13.91 -20.79 -16.22
CA THR A 63 -12.66 -20.42 -15.54
C THR A 63 -12.53 -21.04 -14.15
N ARG A 64 -13.59 -21.70 -13.65
CA ARG A 64 -13.65 -22.26 -12.30
C ARG A 64 -13.89 -23.76 -12.33
N ARG A 65 -13.38 -24.43 -11.31
CA ARG A 65 -13.66 -25.85 -11.07
C ARG A 65 -14.95 -26.03 -10.27
N GLN A 66 -15.71 -27.08 -10.57
CA GLN A 66 -16.92 -27.42 -9.82
C GLN A 66 -16.58 -27.80 -8.38
N VAL A 67 -17.07 -27.00 -7.43
CA VAL A 67 -16.81 -27.12 -6.01
C VAL A 67 -17.76 -28.15 -5.39
N ALA A 68 -17.21 -29.12 -4.64
CA ALA A 68 -18.01 -30.09 -3.91
C ALA A 68 -18.73 -29.47 -2.70
N PHE A 69 -19.85 -30.04 -2.28
CA PHE A 69 -20.68 -29.47 -1.21
C PHE A 69 -19.98 -29.46 0.17
N GLY A 70 -20.06 -28.33 0.86
CA GLY A 70 -19.63 -28.16 2.25
C GLY A 70 -18.14 -28.42 2.49
N LYS A 71 -17.83 -29.35 3.39
CA LYS A 71 -16.46 -29.73 3.81
C LYS A 71 -15.66 -30.51 2.77
N TRP A 72 -16.30 -30.94 1.67
CA TRP A 72 -15.62 -31.70 0.61
C TRP A 72 -15.02 -30.80 -0.48
N ALA A 73 -15.38 -29.51 -0.49
CA ALA A 73 -14.89 -28.50 -1.41
C ALA A 73 -13.36 -28.49 -1.52
N LEU A 74 -12.69 -28.12 -0.42
CA LEU A 74 -11.24 -27.94 -0.39
C LEU A 74 -10.45 -29.26 -0.52
N PRO A 75 -10.87 -30.40 0.08
CA PRO A 75 -10.19 -31.68 -0.15
C PRO A 75 -10.18 -32.12 -1.60
N LYS A 76 -11.26 -31.89 -2.36
CA LYS A 76 -11.32 -32.19 -3.79
C LYS A 76 -10.35 -31.30 -4.57
N LEU A 77 -10.47 -29.99 -4.39
CA LEU A 77 -9.62 -29.01 -5.10
C LEU A 77 -8.13 -29.21 -4.79
N ARG A 78 -7.79 -29.57 -3.54
CA ARG A 78 -6.43 -29.90 -3.12
C ARG A 78 -5.83 -31.09 -3.89
N ARG A 79 -6.65 -32.05 -4.33
CA ARG A 79 -6.19 -33.18 -5.18
C ARG A 79 -5.96 -32.71 -6.61
N GLU A 80 -6.86 -31.87 -7.12
CA GLU A 80 -6.83 -31.32 -8.48
C GLU A 80 -5.68 -30.30 -8.70
N LEU A 81 -4.98 -29.84 -7.65
CA LEU A 81 -3.77 -29.02 -7.77
C LEU A 81 -2.62 -29.71 -8.50
N HIS A 82 -2.59 -31.04 -8.48
CA HIS A 82 -1.55 -31.88 -9.09
C HIS A 82 -2.14 -32.80 -10.16
N ASP A 83 -3.20 -32.35 -10.83
CA ASP A 83 -3.76 -33.05 -11.99
C ASP A 83 -2.80 -32.97 -13.19
N GLU A 84 -2.94 -33.89 -14.15
CA GLU A 84 -2.14 -33.91 -15.37
C GLU A 84 -2.53 -32.78 -16.33
N ASP A 85 -3.79 -32.33 -16.28
CA ASP A 85 -4.30 -31.23 -17.09
C ASP A 85 -4.07 -29.86 -16.42
N GLU A 86 -3.22 -29.04 -17.03
CA GLU A 86 -2.91 -27.67 -16.58
C GLU A 86 -4.17 -26.79 -16.44
N LEU A 87 -5.18 -26.99 -17.29
CA LEU A 87 -6.42 -26.25 -17.21
C LEU A 87 -7.19 -26.60 -15.93
N VAL A 88 -7.19 -27.88 -15.54
CA VAL A 88 -7.80 -28.34 -14.28
C VAL A 88 -7.09 -27.70 -13.09
N VAL A 89 -5.75 -27.63 -13.13
CA VAL A 89 -4.95 -26.98 -12.08
C VAL A 89 -5.29 -25.49 -11.96
N ILE A 90 -5.33 -24.76 -13.07
CA ILE A 90 -5.66 -23.32 -13.09
C ILE A 90 -7.08 -23.09 -12.56
N GLN A 91 -8.06 -23.88 -13.02
CA GLN A 91 -9.44 -23.81 -12.55
C GLN A 91 -9.56 -24.13 -11.06
N ALA A 92 -8.80 -25.11 -10.57
CA ALA A 92 -8.78 -25.50 -9.15
C ALA A 92 -8.19 -24.38 -8.29
N LEU A 93 -7.06 -23.79 -8.71
CA LEU A 93 -6.45 -22.64 -8.05
C LEU A 93 -7.41 -21.45 -7.97
N ARG A 94 -8.11 -21.14 -9.06
CA ARG A 94 -9.10 -20.05 -9.09
C ARG A 94 -10.25 -20.30 -8.11
N SER A 95 -10.80 -21.51 -8.11
CA SER A 95 -11.84 -21.90 -7.16
C SER A 95 -11.35 -21.88 -5.71
N ILE A 96 -10.10 -22.27 -5.44
CA ILE A 96 -9.51 -22.16 -4.09
C ILE A 96 -9.38 -20.69 -3.71
N SER A 97 -8.87 -19.83 -4.57
CA SER A 97 -8.74 -18.39 -4.32
C SER A 97 -10.08 -17.75 -3.94
N ASP A 98 -11.16 -18.09 -4.64
CA ASP A 98 -12.50 -17.60 -4.31
C ASP A 98 -12.96 -18.06 -2.91
N LEU A 99 -12.69 -19.33 -2.55
CA LEU A 99 -13.12 -19.91 -1.28
C LEU A 99 -12.34 -19.35 -0.08
N VAL A 100 -11.03 -19.15 -0.21
CA VAL A 100 -10.19 -18.72 0.92
C VAL A 100 -10.38 -17.24 1.30
N HIS A 101 -11.20 -16.48 0.57
CA HIS A 101 -11.66 -15.18 1.05
C HIS A 101 -12.59 -15.29 2.27
N ASP A 102 -13.26 -16.43 2.44
CA ASP A 102 -13.99 -16.74 3.67
C ASP A 102 -12.98 -17.23 4.74
N PRO A 103 -12.87 -16.55 5.91
CA PRO A 103 -11.90 -16.92 6.93
C PRO A 103 -12.09 -18.35 7.47
N GLU A 104 -13.32 -18.88 7.50
CA GLU A 104 -13.55 -20.27 7.93
C GLU A 104 -12.95 -21.26 6.94
N LYS A 105 -13.09 -20.96 5.64
CA LYS A 105 -12.52 -21.77 4.55
C LYS A 105 -11.02 -21.61 4.44
N ALA A 106 -10.49 -20.43 4.69
CA ALA A 106 -9.05 -20.21 4.79
C ALA A 106 -8.43 -21.03 5.94
N PHE A 107 -9.08 -21.05 7.11
CA PHE A 107 -8.64 -21.90 8.23
C PHE A 107 -8.72 -23.39 7.89
N GLU A 108 -9.79 -23.83 7.22
CA GLU A 108 -9.91 -25.20 6.69
C GLU A 108 -8.77 -25.53 5.71
N ALA A 109 -8.43 -24.61 4.80
CA ALA A 109 -7.35 -24.75 3.83
C ALA A 109 -5.97 -24.90 4.50
N ILE A 110 -5.69 -24.12 5.54
CA ILE A 110 -4.46 -24.22 6.35
C ILE A 110 -4.39 -25.60 7.02
N ARG A 111 -5.48 -26.06 7.66
CA ARG A 111 -5.53 -27.39 8.28
C ARG A 111 -5.33 -28.52 7.28
N LEU A 112 -5.80 -28.35 6.05
CA LEU A 112 -5.62 -29.30 4.95
C LEU A 112 -4.23 -29.23 4.31
N ARG A 113 -3.32 -28.38 4.80
CA ARG A 113 -1.96 -28.23 4.27
C ARG A 113 -1.96 -27.87 2.79
N ILE A 114 -2.91 -26.99 2.39
CA ILE A 114 -2.95 -26.43 1.04
C ILE A 114 -1.72 -25.55 0.75
N PRO A 115 -1.23 -24.69 1.66
CA PRO A 115 0.01 -23.92 1.42
C PRO A 115 1.20 -24.79 1.00
N ASP A 116 1.40 -25.92 1.67
CA ASP A 116 2.48 -26.87 1.36
C ASP A 116 2.37 -27.43 -0.07
N ARG A 117 1.16 -27.58 -0.59
CA ARG A 117 0.90 -28.04 -1.96
C ARG A 117 0.97 -26.94 -3.02
N LEU A 118 1.06 -25.68 -2.62
CA LEU A 118 1.29 -24.56 -3.53
C LEU A 118 2.79 -24.30 -3.73
N CYS A 119 3.65 -24.93 -2.94
CA CYS A 119 5.09 -24.72 -2.96
C CYS A 119 5.69 -24.93 -4.35
N ASP A 120 5.37 -26.04 -5.02
CA ASP A 120 5.83 -26.35 -6.38
C ASP A 120 5.15 -25.46 -7.42
N LYS A 121 3.90 -25.03 -7.17
CA LYS A 121 3.14 -24.17 -8.08
C LYS A 121 3.65 -22.73 -8.15
N LEU A 122 4.43 -22.28 -7.16
CA LEU A 122 5.13 -21.00 -7.23
C LEU A 122 6.22 -20.96 -8.31
N LEU A 123 6.77 -22.11 -8.71
CA LEU A 123 7.82 -22.21 -9.73
C LEU A 123 7.32 -22.82 -11.04
N ASP A 124 6.01 -22.91 -11.22
CA ASP A 124 5.39 -23.47 -12.41
C ASP A 124 5.76 -22.66 -13.66
N PRO A 125 5.99 -23.28 -14.84
CA PRO A 125 6.30 -22.54 -16.07
C PRO A 125 5.22 -21.53 -16.46
N LEU A 126 3.95 -21.81 -16.14
CA LEU A 126 2.83 -20.96 -16.51
C LEU A 126 2.64 -19.77 -15.54
N PRO A 127 2.71 -18.52 -16.03
CA PRO A 127 2.45 -17.35 -15.19
C PRO A 127 1.11 -17.35 -14.45
N PRO A 128 -0.03 -17.77 -15.06
CA PRO A 128 -1.31 -17.81 -14.35
C PRO A 128 -1.30 -18.75 -13.15
N VAL A 129 -0.53 -19.84 -13.19
CA VAL A 129 -0.41 -20.79 -12.07
C VAL A 129 0.35 -20.13 -10.93
N ARG A 130 1.51 -19.52 -11.22
CA ARG A 130 2.31 -18.79 -10.24
C ARG A 130 1.54 -17.63 -9.61
N GLU A 131 0.83 -16.85 -10.41
CA GLU A 131 0.03 -15.72 -9.94
C GLU A 131 -1.08 -16.17 -8.98
N ASN A 132 -1.86 -17.20 -9.34
CA ASN A 132 -2.93 -17.68 -8.47
C ASN A 132 -2.38 -18.36 -7.21
N ALA A 133 -1.27 -19.09 -7.30
CA ALA A 133 -0.60 -19.66 -6.13
C ALA A 133 -0.15 -18.55 -5.16
N ALA A 134 0.51 -17.51 -5.68
CA ALA A 134 0.93 -16.35 -4.89
C ALA A 134 -0.27 -15.58 -4.29
N LEU A 135 -1.37 -15.45 -5.04
CA LEU A 135 -2.60 -14.81 -4.55
C LEU A 135 -3.22 -15.59 -3.39
N ILE A 136 -3.34 -16.92 -3.50
CA ILE A 136 -3.87 -17.74 -2.41
C ILE A 136 -2.99 -17.59 -1.17
N LEU A 137 -1.66 -17.67 -1.31
CA LEU A 137 -0.75 -17.47 -0.19
C LEU A 137 -0.89 -16.06 0.41
N ALA A 138 -1.06 -15.03 -0.41
CA ALA A 138 -1.27 -13.66 0.07
C ALA A 138 -2.56 -13.51 0.89
N ILE A 139 -3.66 -14.16 0.47
CA ILE A 139 -4.94 -14.16 1.20
C ILE A 139 -4.79 -14.94 2.51
N LEU A 140 -4.17 -16.12 2.47
CA LEU A 140 -3.94 -16.91 3.68
C LEU A 140 -3.03 -16.18 4.67
N ALA A 141 -2.07 -15.41 4.19
CA ALA A 141 -1.19 -14.57 5.02
C ALA A 141 -1.92 -13.41 5.73
N GLU A 142 -3.19 -13.11 5.43
CA GLU A 142 -3.98 -12.17 6.23
C GLU A 142 -4.31 -12.74 7.62
N LEU A 143 -4.42 -14.06 7.73
CA LEU A 143 -4.66 -14.77 8.98
C LEU A 143 -3.34 -15.05 9.72
N ALA A 144 -3.33 -14.91 11.05
CA ALA A 144 -2.15 -15.20 11.86
C ALA A 144 -1.65 -16.65 11.66
N ASP A 145 -2.55 -17.63 11.72
CA ASP A 145 -2.22 -19.04 11.49
C ASP A 145 -1.69 -19.32 10.08
N GLY A 146 -2.10 -18.52 9.09
CA GLY A 146 -1.64 -18.63 7.72
C GLY A 146 -0.21 -18.12 7.56
N LYS A 147 0.16 -17.01 8.22
CA LYS A 147 1.55 -16.53 8.27
C LYS A 147 2.48 -17.57 8.87
N ASP A 148 2.07 -18.16 9.99
CA ASP A 148 2.82 -19.25 10.64
C ASP A 148 2.92 -20.48 9.74
N ALA A 149 1.84 -20.87 9.06
CA ALA A 149 1.87 -22.00 8.14
C ALA A 149 2.83 -21.80 6.96
N ILE A 150 2.90 -20.58 6.42
CA ILE A 150 3.82 -20.24 5.33
C ILE A 150 5.27 -20.26 5.83
N LEU A 151 5.56 -19.64 6.98
CA LEU A 151 6.92 -19.56 7.51
C LEU A 151 7.44 -20.88 8.08
N ARG A 152 6.58 -21.81 8.47
CA ARG A 152 6.99 -23.16 8.92
C ARG A 152 7.61 -24.01 7.82
N ASN A 153 7.40 -23.65 6.56
CA ASN A 153 7.90 -24.37 5.41
C ASN A 153 8.94 -23.52 4.67
N ASP A 154 10.22 -23.81 4.94
CA ASP A 154 11.35 -23.06 4.37
C ASP A 154 11.32 -23.05 2.84
N SER A 155 10.85 -24.14 2.21
CA SER A 155 10.75 -24.23 0.74
C SER A 155 9.72 -23.26 0.16
N ILE A 156 8.62 -22.98 0.87
CA ILE A 156 7.65 -21.96 0.43
C ILE A 156 8.33 -20.59 0.48
N LEU A 157 9.03 -20.30 1.58
CA LEU A 157 9.71 -19.03 1.75
C LEU A 157 10.78 -18.84 0.66
N GLU A 158 11.65 -19.82 0.44
CA GLU A 158 12.65 -19.84 -0.65
C GLU A 158 12.02 -19.53 -2.02
N ASN A 159 10.91 -20.22 -2.35
CA ASN A 159 10.24 -20.01 -3.63
C ASN A 159 9.61 -18.62 -3.73
N LEU A 160 9.02 -18.08 -2.65
CA LEU A 160 8.52 -16.70 -2.61
C LEU A 160 9.65 -15.68 -2.86
N TYR A 161 10.84 -15.91 -2.31
CA TYR A 161 12.01 -15.05 -2.56
C TYR A 161 12.44 -15.07 -4.02
N LEU A 162 12.45 -16.25 -4.66
CA LEU A 162 12.77 -16.37 -6.09
C LEU A 162 11.74 -15.61 -6.95
N CYS A 163 10.46 -15.70 -6.59
CA CYS A 163 9.38 -15.03 -7.31
C CYS A 163 9.34 -13.49 -7.15
N LEU A 164 10.15 -12.91 -6.25
CA LEU A 164 10.32 -11.44 -6.21
C LEU A 164 10.91 -10.89 -7.52
N GLY A 165 11.74 -11.68 -8.19
CA GLY A 165 12.35 -11.34 -9.48
C GLY A 165 11.62 -11.92 -10.69
N ASP A 166 10.35 -12.33 -10.56
CA ASP A 166 9.60 -12.95 -11.66
C ASP A 166 9.49 -11.99 -12.86
N GLY A 167 9.59 -12.54 -14.07
CA GLY A 167 9.43 -11.75 -15.30
C GLY A 167 8.04 -11.11 -15.44
N GLN A 168 7.02 -11.67 -14.79
CA GLN A 168 5.64 -11.23 -14.89
C GLN A 168 5.25 -10.32 -13.73
N MET A 169 4.83 -9.09 -14.09
CA MET A 169 4.44 -8.05 -13.13
C MET A 169 3.30 -8.48 -12.21
N SER A 170 2.30 -9.20 -12.74
CA SER A 170 1.15 -9.66 -11.94
C SER A 170 1.59 -10.60 -10.82
N VAL A 171 2.54 -11.50 -11.10
CA VAL A 171 3.13 -12.41 -10.10
C VAL A 171 3.88 -11.60 -9.05
N ARG A 172 4.80 -10.70 -9.46
CA ARG A 172 5.55 -9.84 -8.53
C ARG A 172 4.64 -9.05 -7.59
N LEU A 173 3.54 -8.51 -8.10
CA LEU A 173 2.54 -7.77 -7.31
C LEU A 173 1.89 -8.65 -6.23
N LYS A 174 1.51 -9.90 -6.55
CA LYS A 174 0.92 -10.83 -5.57
C LYS A 174 1.94 -11.28 -4.53
N ILE A 175 3.18 -11.52 -4.95
CA ILE A 175 4.28 -11.88 -4.04
C ILE A 175 4.59 -10.72 -3.09
N ALA A 176 4.68 -9.49 -3.60
CA ALA A 176 4.89 -8.29 -2.78
C ALA A 176 3.77 -8.13 -1.74
N SER A 177 2.52 -8.35 -2.16
CA SER A 177 1.36 -8.33 -1.26
C SER A 177 1.43 -9.43 -0.19
N CYS A 178 1.87 -10.63 -0.56
CA CYS A 178 2.08 -11.75 0.36
C CYS A 178 3.12 -11.38 1.44
N PHE A 179 4.30 -10.90 1.05
CA PHE A 179 5.33 -10.48 2.00
C PHE A 179 4.86 -9.35 2.91
N LYS A 180 4.12 -8.38 2.37
CA LYS A 180 3.51 -7.32 3.19
C LYS A 180 2.60 -7.93 4.25
N ASN A 181 1.69 -8.83 3.86
CA ASN A 181 0.74 -9.45 4.77
C ASN A 181 1.45 -10.26 5.85
N ILE A 182 2.50 -11.03 5.50
CA ILE A 182 3.33 -11.76 6.47
C ILE A 182 4.03 -10.79 7.44
N ALA A 183 4.59 -9.69 6.95
CA ALA A 183 5.34 -8.72 7.76
C ALA A 183 4.46 -7.94 8.75
N THR A 184 3.13 -7.91 8.60
CA THR A 184 2.24 -7.17 9.52
C THR A 184 2.28 -7.66 10.96
N LEU A 185 2.66 -8.93 11.20
CA LEU A 185 2.87 -9.47 12.55
C LEU A 185 4.36 -9.38 12.90
N TRP A 186 4.68 -8.92 14.11
CA TRP A 186 6.07 -8.65 14.49
C TRP A 186 6.92 -9.93 14.61
N THR A 187 6.35 -11.03 15.11
CA THR A 187 7.07 -12.32 15.22
C THR A 187 7.49 -12.87 13.86
N THR A 188 6.61 -12.75 12.87
CA THR A 188 6.86 -13.20 11.49
C THR A 188 7.79 -12.22 10.77
N ALA A 189 7.69 -10.92 11.06
CA ALA A 189 8.62 -9.92 10.55
C ALA A 189 10.07 -10.18 11.00
N ASP A 190 10.30 -10.57 12.26
CA ASP A 190 11.65 -10.88 12.75
C ASP A 190 12.27 -12.05 11.96
N VAL A 191 11.50 -13.11 11.69
CA VAL A 191 11.94 -14.23 10.85
C VAL A 191 12.32 -13.76 9.44
N LEU A 192 11.52 -12.88 8.84
CA LEU A 192 11.82 -12.31 7.52
C LEU A 192 13.08 -11.43 7.52
N VAL A 193 13.33 -10.70 8.60
CA VAL A 193 14.56 -9.89 8.77
C VAL A 193 15.78 -10.79 8.88
N ASP A 194 15.69 -11.89 9.63
CA ASP A 194 16.77 -12.86 9.78
C ASP A 194 17.08 -13.57 8.46
N TYR A 195 16.05 -13.84 7.65
CA TYR A 195 16.19 -14.38 6.30
C TYR A 195 16.77 -13.38 5.28
N GLY A 196 16.93 -12.10 5.66
CA GLY A 196 17.57 -11.09 4.83
C GLY A 196 16.63 -10.31 3.89
N LEU A 197 15.32 -10.29 4.15
CA LEU A 197 14.34 -9.63 3.28
C LEU A 197 14.64 -8.14 3.07
N ILE A 198 15.14 -7.45 4.11
CA ILE A 198 15.42 -6.01 4.05
C ILE A 198 16.44 -5.70 2.95
N GLN A 199 17.50 -6.48 2.85
CA GLN A 199 18.57 -6.33 1.86
C GLN A 199 17.98 -6.49 0.45
N THR A 200 17.27 -7.59 0.25
CA THR A 200 16.66 -7.95 -1.04
C THR A 200 15.65 -6.89 -1.50
N LEU A 201 14.77 -6.43 -0.61
CA LEU A 201 13.78 -5.40 -0.95
C LEU A 201 14.43 -4.05 -1.30
N LEU A 202 15.50 -3.65 -0.59
CA LEU A 202 16.21 -2.41 -0.92
C LEU A 202 16.87 -2.47 -2.30
N GLU A 203 17.39 -3.64 -2.68
CA GLU A 203 17.96 -3.85 -4.02
C GLU A 203 16.90 -3.89 -5.12
N ILE A 204 15.74 -4.49 -4.84
CA ILE A 204 14.61 -4.54 -5.78
C ILE A 204 14.02 -3.14 -5.98
N ILE A 205 13.80 -2.38 -4.90
CA ILE A 205 13.23 -1.03 -4.98
C ILE A 205 14.05 -0.13 -5.91
N ASP A 206 15.38 -0.21 -5.87
CA ASP A 206 16.24 0.64 -6.74
C ASP A 206 16.18 0.26 -8.23
N LYS A 207 15.64 -0.94 -8.57
CA LYS A 207 15.55 -1.48 -9.93
C LYS A 207 14.13 -1.59 -10.47
N GLU A 208 13.12 -1.70 -9.61
CA GLU A 208 11.73 -1.94 -10.02
C GLU A 208 11.15 -0.71 -10.71
N GLU A 209 10.53 -0.95 -11.88
CA GLU A 209 9.95 0.10 -12.71
C GLU A 209 8.49 0.39 -12.31
N ASP A 210 7.79 -0.61 -11.78
CA ASP A 210 6.40 -0.49 -11.38
C ASP A 210 6.24 0.21 -10.02
N LEU A 211 5.53 1.34 -10.04
CA LEU A 211 5.34 2.19 -8.87
C LEU A 211 4.46 1.55 -7.79
N ASP A 212 3.49 0.71 -8.16
CA ASP A 212 2.59 0.06 -7.21
C ASP A 212 3.34 -1.01 -6.42
N ILE A 213 4.23 -1.75 -7.09
CA ILE A 213 5.11 -2.72 -6.43
C ILE A 213 6.08 -2.01 -5.48
N VAL A 214 6.70 -0.91 -5.91
CA VAL A 214 7.59 -0.08 -5.07
C VAL A 214 6.85 0.41 -3.82
N LEU A 215 5.59 0.86 -3.95
CA LEU A 215 4.76 1.29 -2.82
C LEU A 215 4.54 0.16 -1.81
N ILE A 216 4.21 -1.04 -2.27
CA ILE A 216 4.01 -2.19 -1.41
C ILE A 216 5.32 -2.59 -0.72
N HIS A 217 6.45 -2.55 -1.41
CA HIS A 217 7.75 -2.86 -0.81
C HIS A 217 8.18 -1.82 0.22
N LEU A 218 7.96 -0.51 -0.04
CA LEU A 218 8.20 0.53 0.95
C LEU A 218 7.31 0.34 2.20
N GLU A 219 6.04 0.00 2.02
CA GLU A 219 5.13 -0.31 3.12
C GLU A 219 5.59 -1.57 3.89
N THR A 220 6.02 -2.62 3.19
CA THR A 220 6.57 -3.83 3.78
C THR A 220 7.81 -3.51 4.64
N LEU A 221 8.72 -2.68 4.13
CA LEU A 221 9.90 -2.24 4.88
C LEU A 221 9.54 -1.48 6.16
N GLN A 222 8.43 -0.75 6.22
CA GLN A 222 8.00 -0.09 7.47
C GLN A 222 7.73 -1.11 8.58
N TYR A 223 7.11 -2.23 8.24
CA TYR A 223 6.86 -3.32 9.20
C TYR A 223 8.15 -4.05 9.60
N LEU A 224 9.02 -4.35 8.62
CA LEU A 224 10.29 -5.04 8.87
C LEU A 224 11.29 -4.19 9.65
N MET A 225 11.22 -2.86 9.56
CA MET A 225 12.07 -1.94 10.33
C MET A 225 11.58 -1.74 11.77
N TYR A 226 10.85 -2.69 12.34
CA TYR A 226 10.66 -2.74 13.78
C TYR A 226 12.00 -3.08 14.49
N GLU A 227 12.23 -2.51 15.68
CA GLU A 227 13.44 -2.71 16.50
C GLU A 227 14.78 -2.90 15.75
N CYS A 228 15.24 -4.15 15.62
CA CYS A 228 16.53 -4.54 15.03
C CYS A 228 16.61 -4.28 13.52
N GLY A 229 15.47 -4.36 12.81
CA GLY A 229 15.41 -4.14 11.36
C GLY A 229 15.88 -2.74 10.95
N LYS A 230 15.70 -1.73 11.80
CA LYS A 230 16.22 -0.36 11.57
C LYS A 230 17.74 -0.35 11.41
N CYS A 231 18.44 -1.15 12.21
CA CYS A 231 19.89 -1.25 12.16
C CYS A 231 20.34 -1.95 10.88
N VAL A 232 19.60 -2.98 10.44
CA VAL A 232 19.86 -3.70 9.19
C VAL A 232 19.66 -2.77 7.99
N ALA A 233 18.53 -2.05 7.92
CA ALA A 233 18.26 -1.10 6.85
C ALA A 233 19.33 0.01 6.78
N LEU A 234 19.81 0.52 7.92
CA LEU A 234 20.89 1.51 7.95
C LEU A 234 22.24 0.97 7.46
N LYS A 235 22.56 -0.31 7.75
CA LYS A 235 23.79 -0.95 7.25
C LYS A 235 23.75 -1.11 5.73
N ASN A 236 22.59 -1.42 5.17
CA ASN A 236 22.37 -1.68 3.74
C ASN A 236 21.97 -0.42 2.95
N GLN A 237 22.50 0.75 3.31
CA GLN A 237 22.27 2.02 2.61
C GLN A 237 20.80 2.48 2.48
N GLY A 238 19.85 1.93 3.25
CA GLY A 238 18.43 2.28 3.15
C GLY A 238 18.14 3.78 3.30
N PHE A 239 18.91 4.49 4.14
CA PHE A 239 18.79 5.94 4.28
C PHE A 239 19.05 6.70 2.97
N ARG A 240 20.04 6.26 2.19
CA ARG A 240 20.38 6.86 0.89
C ARG A 240 19.27 6.60 -0.13
N ILE A 241 18.78 5.36 -0.18
CA ILE A 241 17.71 4.94 -1.09
C ILE A 241 16.45 5.76 -0.82
N PHE A 242 15.96 5.81 0.43
CA PHE A 242 14.76 6.59 0.76
C PHE A 242 14.94 8.09 0.51
N SER A 243 16.14 8.63 0.69
CA SER A 243 16.42 10.04 0.37
C SER A 243 16.31 10.35 -1.12
N LYS A 244 16.63 9.39 -2.01
CA LYS A 244 16.50 9.52 -3.47
C LYS A 244 15.03 9.69 -3.88
N TYR A 245 14.11 8.98 -3.22
CA TYR A 245 12.68 9.03 -3.51
C TYR A 245 11.98 10.32 -3.03
N LEU A 246 12.67 11.20 -2.31
CA LEU A 246 12.09 12.47 -1.86
C LEU A 246 11.88 13.50 -2.98
N ASP A 247 12.55 13.31 -4.12
CA ASP A 247 12.42 14.14 -5.32
C ASP A 247 11.52 13.49 -6.39
N HIS A 248 10.82 12.40 -6.04
CA HIS A 248 9.96 11.66 -6.97
C HIS A 248 8.64 12.41 -7.25
N GLU A 249 8.10 12.25 -8.46
CA GLU A 249 6.87 12.94 -8.90
C GLU A 249 5.62 12.44 -8.17
N SER A 250 5.55 11.14 -7.89
CA SER A 250 4.41 10.52 -7.19
C SER A 250 4.39 10.87 -5.69
N PRO A 251 3.32 11.54 -5.18
CA PRO A 251 3.22 11.94 -3.78
C PRO A 251 3.13 10.72 -2.84
N ALA A 252 2.50 9.63 -3.28
CA ALA A 252 2.36 8.41 -2.50
C ALA A 252 3.73 7.80 -2.16
N ILE A 253 4.65 7.78 -3.14
CA ILE A 253 6.01 7.26 -2.96
C ILE A 253 6.80 8.15 -2.01
N VAL A 254 6.72 9.47 -2.20
CA VAL A 254 7.37 10.44 -1.31
C VAL A 254 6.89 10.25 0.13
N CYS A 255 5.59 10.10 0.37
CA CYS A 255 5.03 9.82 1.70
C CYS A 255 5.60 8.53 2.29
N LYS A 256 5.53 7.41 1.56
CA LYS A 256 6.04 6.12 2.07
C LYS A 256 7.54 6.12 2.32
N ALA A 257 8.32 6.84 1.51
CA ALA A 257 9.75 7.04 1.73
C ALA A 257 10.02 7.91 2.98
N LEU A 258 9.23 8.97 3.20
CA LEU A 258 9.29 9.79 4.42
C LEU A 258 8.93 9.00 5.67
N ASP A 259 7.92 8.14 5.61
CA ASP A 259 7.55 7.25 6.73
C ASP A 259 8.72 6.32 7.09
N CYS A 260 9.35 5.71 6.08
CA CYS A 260 10.56 4.90 6.28
C CYS A 260 11.70 5.72 6.92
N LEU A 261 11.94 6.95 6.44
CA LEU A 261 12.93 7.85 7.04
C LEU A 261 12.58 8.26 8.46
N SER A 262 11.29 8.42 8.79
CA SER A 262 10.83 8.73 10.15
C SER A 262 11.24 7.60 11.12
N ILE A 263 11.03 6.35 10.70
CA ILE A 263 11.47 5.17 11.46
C ILE A 263 13.00 5.16 11.64
N LEU A 264 13.78 5.39 10.58
CA LEU A 264 15.24 5.40 10.68
C LEU A 264 15.78 6.55 11.55
N THR A 265 15.18 7.74 11.44
CA THR A 265 15.57 8.93 12.20
C THR A 265 15.17 8.86 13.68
N SER A 266 14.38 7.86 14.10
CA SER A 266 14.22 7.57 15.53
C SER A 266 15.54 7.14 16.20
N THR A 267 16.46 6.53 15.45
CA THR A 267 17.73 5.99 15.96
C THR A 267 18.84 7.04 16.07
N LYS A 268 19.84 6.80 16.94
CA LYS A 268 21.01 7.70 17.08
C LYS A 268 21.81 7.82 15.77
N LYS A 269 22.01 6.70 15.05
CA LYS A 269 22.74 6.66 13.77
C LYS A 269 21.98 7.40 12.67
N GLY A 270 20.67 7.17 12.56
CA GLY A 270 19.82 7.86 11.58
C GLY A 270 19.81 9.38 11.77
N LYS A 271 19.75 9.87 13.01
CA LYS A 271 19.83 11.32 13.30
C LYS A 271 21.18 11.92 12.87
N LYS A 272 22.28 11.19 13.05
CA LYS A 272 23.61 11.64 12.60
C LYS A 272 23.66 11.76 11.08
N LEU A 273 23.17 10.74 10.36
CA LEU A 273 23.10 10.74 8.90
C LEU A 273 22.18 11.84 8.36
N ALA A 274 21.04 12.10 9.01
CA ALA A 274 20.14 13.18 8.64
C ALA A 274 20.80 14.56 8.71
N LEU A 275 21.66 14.78 9.71
CA LEU A 275 22.44 16.01 9.82
C LEU A 275 23.52 16.09 8.73
N GLU A 276 24.28 15.02 8.52
CA GLU A 276 25.34 14.95 7.50
C GLU A 276 24.81 15.18 6.09
N LYS A 277 23.65 14.62 5.76
CA LYS A 277 22.98 14.76 4.46
C LYS A 277 22.12 16.02 4.33
N LYS A 278 22.13 16.91 5.34
CA LYS A 278 21.35 18.16 5.36
C LYS A 278 19.85 17.93 5.09
N LEU A 279 19.30 16.81 5.58
CA LEU A 279 17.92 16.38 5.30
C LEU A 279 16.86 17.43 5.68
N LEU A 280 17.10 18.23 6.73
CA LEU A 280 16.21 19.31 7.15
C LEU A 280 15.94 20.34 6.05
N LYS A 281 16.89 20.60 5.14
CA LYS A 281 16.68 21.52 4.01
C LYS A 281 15.69 20.95 3.00
N THR A 282 15.84 19.66 2.68
CA THR A 282 14.93 18.92 1.80
C THR A 282 13.53 18.86 2.40
N LEU A 283 13.42 18.54 3.71
CA LEU A 283 12.13 18.52 4.42
C LEU A 283 11.47 19.89 4.46
N ASN A 284 12.23 20.97 4.64
CA ASN A 284 11.67 22.32 4.59
C ASN A 284 11.05 22.62 3.22
N ARG A 285 11.69 22.22 2.12
CA ARG A 285 11.12 22.37 0.77
C ARG A 285 9.82 21.58 0.64
N LEU A 286 9.82 20.31 1.05
CA LEU A 286 8.62 19.46 1.01
C LEU A 286 7.47 20.01 1.86
N LEU A 287 7.77 20.58 3.03
CA LEU A 287 6.74 21.22 3.87
C LEU A 287 6.11 22.45 3.21
N HIS A 288 6.79 23.14 2.30
CA HIS A 288 6.27 24.34 1.63
C HIS A 288 5.44 24.02 0.39
N TYR A 289 5.90 23.05 -0.41
CA TYR A 289 5.34 22.74 -1.73
C TYR A 289 4.56 21.43 -1.79
N GLY A 290 4.69 20.55 -0.78
CA GLY A 290 3.99 19.28 -0.75
C GLY A 290 2.54 19.41 -0.28
N ASP A 291 1.75 18.42 -0.67
CA ASP A 291 0.37 18.25 -0.23
C ASP A 291 0.29 17.96 1.28
N VAL A 292 -0.93 17.93 1.83
CA VAL A 292 -1.17 17.72 3.27
C VAL A 292 -0.55 16.40 3.76
N ASP A 293 -0.61 15.33 2.96
CA ASP A 293 -0.06 14.02 3.33
C ASP A 293 1.46 14.02 3.35
N ILE A 294 2.10 14.65 2.35
CA ILE A 294 3.56 14.85 2.31
C ILE A 294 3.97 15.71 3.51
N CYS A 295 3.23 16.79 3.79
CA CYS A 295 3.50 17.65 4.94
C CYS A 295 3.42 16.87 6.27
N THR A 296 2.44 15.98 6.41
CA THR A 296 2.26 15.14 7.60
C THR A 296 3.47 14.22 7.81
N SER A 297 3.86 13.51 6.75
CA SER A 297 4.99 12.58 6.77
C SER A 297 6.31 13.34 6.98
N ALA A 298 6.50 14.48 6.32
CA ALA A 298 7.68 15.32 6.47
C ALA A 298 7.80 15.91 7.88
N ALA A 299 6.70 16.36 8.47
CA ALA A 299 6.67 16.88 9.84
C ALA A 299 7.06 15.79 10.85
N SER A 300 6.66 14.54 10.62
CA SER A 300 7.07 13.37 11.42
C SER A 300 8.60 13.21 11.43
N VAL A 301 9.24 13.29 10.25
CA VAL A 301 10.71 13.23 10.16
C VAL A 301 11.37 14.43 10.84
N VAL A 302 10.86 15.65 10.63
CA VAL A 302 11.40 16.87 11.28
C VAL A 302 11.35 16.73 12.80
N MET A 303 10.26 16.21 13.36
CA MET A 303 10.12 15.97 14.79
C MET A 303 11.26 15.09 15.33
N PHE A 304 11.60 13.99 14.65
CA PHE A 304 12.69 13.11 15.09
C PHE A 304 14.08 13.71 14.88
N CYS A 305 14.28 14.47 13.80
CA CYS A 305 15.55 15.13 13.49
C CYS A 305 15.91 16.22 14.52
N THR A 306 14.93 17.01 14.98
CA THR A 306 15.17 18.19 15.84
C THR A 306 15.43 17.87 17.31
N VAL A 307 15.45 16.58 17.71
CA VAL A 307 15.70 16.18 19.11
C VAL A 307 17.12 16.52 19.58
N LYS A 308 18.13 16.40 18.70
CA LYS A 308 19.54 16.59 19.07
C LYS A 308 19.98 18.05 18.98
N THR A 309 20.78 18.52 19.94
CA THR A 309 21.26 19.92 20.01
C THR A 309 21.86 20.44 18.71
N ARG A 310 22.78 19.69 18.09
CA ARG A 310 23.37 20.08 16.79
C ARG A 310 22.34 20.24 15.67
N ALA A 311 21.31 19.40 15.67
CA ALA A 311 20.23 19.50 14.70
C ALA A 311 19.30 20.70 15.00
N LYS A 312 19.14 21.10 16.26
CA LYS A 312 18.42 22.33 16.63
C LYS A 312 19.13 23.57 16.09
N HIS A 313 20.45 23.65 16.20
CA HIS A 313 21.24 24.72 15.56
C HIS A 313 21.07 24.72 14.03
N ALA A 314 21.21 23.56 13.38
CA ALA A 314 21.00 23.45 11.94
C ALA A 314 19.57 23.82 11.50
N ALA A 315 18.56 23.53 12.34
CA ALA A 315 17.18 23.92 12.09
C ALA A 315 16.96 25.43 12.29
N ALA A 316 17.65 26.07 13.24
CA ALA A 316 17.61 27.51 13.47
C ALA A 316 18.19 28.31 12.29
N GLU A 317 19.18 27.76 11.58
CA GLU A 317 19.70 28.36 10.35
C GLU A 317 18.65 28.40 9.22
N ILE A 318 17.65 27.51 9.24
CA ILE A 318 16.56 27.45 8.26
C ILE A 318 15.41 28.37 8.74
N LYS A 319 15.60 29.68 8.56
CA LYS A 319 14.63 30.73 8.93
C LYS A 319 13.17 30.47 8.54
N PRO A 320 12.80 29.93 7.36
CA PRO A 320 11.39 29.72 7.02
C PRO A 320 10.73 28.55 7.76
N LEU A 321 11.51 27.65 8.38
CA LEU A 321 11.00 26.41 8.95
C LEU A 321 10.05 26.63 10.15
N PRO A 322 10.38 27.43 11.19
CA PRO A 322 9.46 27.68 12.31
C PRO A 322 8.14 28.29 11.84
N LYS A 323 8.19 29.30 10.97
CA LYS A 323 6.99 29.96 10.42
C LYS A 323 6.08 28.96 9.71
N ARG A 324 6.64 28.08 8.88
CA ARG A 324 5.85 27.10 8.14
C ARG A 324 5.22 26.07 9.08
N LEU A 325 5.95 25.61 10.09
CA LEU A 325 5.42 24.66 11.09
C LEU A 325 4.27 25.26 11.91
N VAL A 326 4.34 26.55 12.28
CA VAL A 326 3.23 27.25 12.95
C VAL A 326 2.01 27.27 12.04
N LYS A 327 2.15 27.68 10.78
CA LYS A 327 1.04 27.73 9.81
C LYS A 327 0.38 26.36 9.61
N LEU A 328 1.18 25.29 9.55
CA LEU A 328 0.66 23.92 9.41
C LEU A 328 -0.05 23.44 10.68
N ALA A 329 0.43 23.84 11.87
CA ALA A 329 -0.23 23.52 13.14
C ALA A 329 -1.60 24.18 13.30
N THR A 330 -1.84 25.31 12.63
CA THR A 330 -3.13 26.01 12.63
C THR A 330 -4.25 25.25 11.91
N ASN A 331 -3.94 24.24 11.09
CA ASN A 331 -4.96 23.45 10.41
C ASN A 331 -5.64 22.46 11.39
N PRO A 332 -6.93 22.66 11.75
CA PRO A 332 -7.61 21.82 12.72
C PRO A 332 -8.07 20.46 12.14
N LEU A 333 -8.11 20.32 10.81
CA LEU A 333 -8.65 19.13 10.14
C LEU A 333 -7.73 17.91 10.24
N ASN A 334 -6.41 18.13 10.42
CA ASN A 334 -5.43 17.06 10.51
C ASN A 334 -4.73 17.07 11.86
N SER A 335 -5.32 16.34 12.82
CA SER A 335 -4.79 16.20 14.18
C SER A 335 -3.37 15.61 14.21
N THR A 336 -3.05 14.68 13.30
CA THR A 336 -1.73 14.04 13.24
C THR A 336 -0.64 15.02 12.80
N LEU A 337 -0.90 15.80 11.75
CA LEU A 337 -0.01 16.87 11.28
C LEU A 337 0.21 17.91 12.40
N GLN A 338 -0.87 18.36 13.05
CA GLN A 338 -0.80 19.31 14.15
C GLN A 338 0.09 18.77 15.28
N MET A 339 -0.10 17.51 15.69
CA MET A 339 0.74 16.86 16.71
C MET A 339 2.22 16.88 16.32
N PHE A 340 2.57 16.48 15.09
CA PHE A 340 3.97 16.46 14.64
C PHE A 340 4.58 17.86 14.58
N CYS A 341 3.85 18.86 14.07
CA CYS A 341 4.29 20.24 14.03
C CYS A 341 4.53 20.80 15.45
N LEU A 342 3.61 20.56 16.39
CA LEU A 342 3.77 21.01 17.78
C LEU A 342 4.99 20.37 18.45
N LYS A 343 5.19 19.06 18.28
CA LYS A 343 6.39 18.36 18.81
C LYS A 343 7.69 18.86 18.18
N ALA A 344 7.70 19.08 16.87
CA ALA A 344 8.85 19.65 16.17
C ALA A 344 9.18 21.07 16.66
N LEU A 345 8.16 21.93 16.80
CA LEU A 345 8.32 23.30 17.34
C LEU A 345 8.81 23.27 18.79
N THR A 346 8.30 22.35 19.61
CA THR A 346 8.71 22.14 21.01
C THR A 346 10.22 21.88 21.08
N ASN A 347 10.71 20.94 20.27
CA ASN A 347 12.12 20.61 20.19
C ASN A 347 12.98 21.80 19.70
N MET A 348 12.49 22.55 18.70
CA MET A 348 13.22 23.69 18.14
C MET A 348 13.26 24.90 19.07
N CYS A 349 12.19 25.17 19.82
CA CYS A 349 12.10 26.27 20.78
C CYS A 349 13.01 26.09 22.00
N GLU A 350 13.63 24.92 22.18
CA GLU A 350 14.73 24.81 23.14
C GLU A 350 15.93 25.69 22.74
N HIS A 351 16.12 25.97 21.44
CA HIS A 351 17.13 26.91 20.97
C HIS A 351 16.71 28.37 21.25
N PRO A 352 17.57 29.22 21.86
CA PRO A 352 17.19 30.56 22.33
C PRO A 352 16.69 31.47 21.20
N ASP A 353 17.37 31.48 20.05
CA ASP A 353 16.98 32.38 18.93
C ASP A 353 15.62 32.01 18.34
N VAL A 354 15.37 30.71 18.15
CA VAL A 354 14.09 30.20 17.64
C VAL A 354 12.98 30.49 18.64
N ARG A 355 13.24 30.30 19.94
CA ARG A 355 12.28 30.62 21.00
C ARG A 355 11.90 32.09 21.00
N LYS A 356 12.87 32.98 20.87
CA LYS A 356 12.65 34.42 20.81
C LYS A 356 11.78 34.78 19.60
N GLU A 357 12.12 34.24 18.43
CA GLU A 357 11.34 34.47 17.21
C GLU A 357 9.89 33.98 17.34
N VAL A 358 9.69 32.76 17.85
CA VAL A 358 8.35 32.18 18.02
C VAL A 358 7.53 32.95 19.05
N ARG A 359 8.16 33.39 20.16
CA ARG A 359 7.51 34.21 21.17
C ARG A 359 7.07 35.57 20.62
N GLU A 360 7.94 36.25 19.87
CA GLU A 360 7.67 37.60 19.39
C GLU A 360 6.67 37.64 18.24
N LYS A 361 6.66 36.62 17.36
CA LYS A 361 5.88 36.65 16.11
C LYS A 361 4.66 35.75 16.07
N TYR A 362 4.66 34.64 16.82
CA TYR A 362 3.70 33.55 16.63
C TYR A 362 3.01 33.09 17.92
N TYR A 363 3.23 33.78 19.04
CA TYR A 363 2.67 33.37 20.33
C TYR A 363 1.14 33.38 20.32
N ASP A 364 0.52 34.42 19.78
CA ASP A 364 -0.95 34.55 19.73
C ASP A 364 -1.59 33.48 18.84
N ASP A 365 -0.95 33.18 17.69
CA ASP A 365 -1.40 32.09 16.81
C ASP A 365 -1.39 30.75 17.56
N LEU A 366 -0.31 30.47 18.30
CA LEU A 366 -0.17 29.25 19.09
C LEU A 366 -1.08 29.22 20.32
N ALA A 367 -1.41 30.37 20.90
CA ALA A 367 -2.29 30.52 22.04
C ALA A 367 -3.79 30.52 21.66
N ASN A 368 -4.13 30.69 20.39
CA ASN A 368 -5.52 30.59 19.91
C ASN A 368 -5.75 29.36 19.02
N LEU A 369 -4.77 28.47 18.93
CA LEU A 369 -4.89 27.21 18.21
C LEU A 369 -6.13 26.43 18.66
N GLN A 370 -6.97 26.05 17.71
CA GLN A 370 -8.01 25.06 17.94
C GLN A 370 -7.34 23.68 18.05
N VAL A 371 -7.33 23.14 19.26
CA VAL A 371 -6.67 21.88 19.56
C VAL A 371 -7.69 20.94 20.18
N GLY A 372 -7.92 19.80 19.51
CA GLY A 372 -8.73 18.71 20.05
C GLY A 372 -7.92 17.89 21.05
N SER A 373 -7.59 16.64 20.69
CA SER A 373 -6.80 15.73 21.53
C SER A 373 -5.35 16.17 21.79
N ASN A 374 -4.82 17.14 21.02
CA ASN A 374 -3.42 17.57 21.08
C ASN A 374 -3.12 18.67 22.11
N GLU A 375 -4.08 19.03 22.97
CA GLU A 375 -3.98 20.17 23.89
C GLU A 375 -2.77 20.05 24.83
N VAL A 376 -2.40 18.83 25.20
CA VAL A 376 -1.21 18.54 26.01
C VAL A 376 0.07 19.06 25.33
N TYR A 377 0.23 18.83 24.03
CA TYR A 377 1.41 19.26 23.28
C TYR A 377 1.47 20.78 23.11
N ARG A 378 0.31 21.43 22.95
CA ARG A 378 0.21 22.88 22.91
C ARG A 378 0.65 23.51 24.24
N LYS A 379 0.16 22.97 25.37
CA LYS A 379 0.56 23.47 26.71
C LYS A 379 2.07 23.35 26.94
N ILE A 380 2.67 22.22 26.58
CA ILE A 380 4.12 22.01 26.69
C ILE A 380 4.88 23.04 25.82
N LEU A 381 4.44 23.24 24.58
CA LEU A 381 5.06 24.24 23.70
C LEU A 381 5.01 25.64 24.31
N LEU A 382 3.84 26.08 24.79
CA LEU A 382 3.67 27.40 25.41
C LEU A 382 4.52 27.58 26.67
N GLN A 383 4.69 26.54 27.48
CA GLN A 383 5.60 26.57 28.63
C GLN A 383 7.06 26.80 28.22
N ILE A 384 7.53 26.08 27.18
CA ILE A 384 8.90 26.25 26.67
C ILE A 384 9.09 27.64 26.05
N VAL A 385 8.11 28.09 25.26
CA VAL A 385 8.14 29.43 24.65
C VAL A 385 8.10 30.52 25.71
N GLY A 386 7.35 30.34 26.82
CA GLY A 386 7.25 31.29 27.92
C GLY A 386 8.45 31.31 28.87
N TRP A 387 9.31 30.29 28.85
CA TRP A 387 10.44 30.19 29.77
C TRP A 387 11.46 31.33 29.57
N VAL A 388 11.80 32.03 30.64
CA VAL A 388 12.85 33.05 30.68
C VAL A 388 13.89 32.60 31.72
N PRO A 389 15.20 32.64 31.41
CA PRO A 389 16.21 32.31 32.40
C PRO A 389 16.06 33.27 33.59
N HIS A 390 16.05 32.71 34.80
CA HIS A 390 16.04 33.52 36.02
C HIS A 390 17.25 34.46 35.98
N LYS A 391 16.98 35.76 35.90
CA LYS A 391 18.02 36.76 36.10
C LYS A 391 18.41 36.66 37.58
N TRP A 392 19.62 36.14 37.85
CA TRP A 392 20.26 36.36 39.13
C TRP A 392 20.46 37.87 39.25
N THR A 393 19.60 38.53 40.01
CA THR A 393 19.86 39.88 40.50
C THR A 393 21.08 39.76 41.41
N MET A 394 22.24 40.19 40.92
CA MET A 394 23.42 40.44 41.75
C MET A 394 23.14 41.57 42.73
#